data_AF-A0A382WC76-F1
#
_entry.id   AF-A0A382WC76-F1
#
_cell.length_a   1.000
_cell.length_b   1.000
_cell.length_c   1.000
_cell.angle_alpha   90.00
_cell.angle_beta   90.00
_cell.angle_gamma   90.00
#
_symmetry.space_group_name_H-M   'P 1'
#
loop_
_entity.id
_entity.type
_entity.pdbx_description
1 polymer ?
#
loop_
_entity_poly.entity_id
_entity_poly.type
_entity_poly.pdbx_seq_one_letter_code
_entity_poly.pdbx_strand_id
1 'polypeptide(L)'
;VKTQIPGVFRGVWFGRWLAFVLLAWPVLAGAGHWAFVPPQKTPLPTVRNVDWPSNELDRFILAKLEAVGVAPSKQAPRPALVRRLYLDLTGLPPSPREALAFVQDDSPEAYFRLVERLLASPHFGERQAQNWFDLARFADTSGYAADRTRNVWPYRDWVIAALNDNMPF
;
A
#
# COMPACT_ATOMS: atom_id res chain seq x y z
N VAL A 1 -22.14 76.38 7.98
CA VAL A 1 -23.59 76.13 7.78
C VAL A 1 -23.76 74.70 7.27
N LYS A 2 -24.44 73.82 8.04
CA LYS A 2 -25.10 72.51 7.71
C LYS A 2 -24.25 71.45 6.94
N THR A 3 -24.18 70.14 7.21
CA THR A 3 -24.98 69.13 7.95
C THR A 3 -24.23 67.77 7.84
N GLN A 4 -24.18 66.97 8.93
CA GLN A 4 -24.38 65.49 9.08
C GLN A 4 -24.20 64.53 7.85
N ILE A 5 -23.67 63.27 7.86
CA ILE A 5 -23.31 62.20 8.84
C ILE A 5 -22.25 61.21 8.20
N PRO A 6 -21.88 59.99 8.72
CA PRO A 6 -20.51 59.64 9.13
C PRO A 6 -19.90 58.43 8.37
N GLY A 7 -18.66 58.04 8.68
CA GLY A 7 -18.24 56.68 8.38
C GLY A 7 -16.77 56.32 8.50
N VAL A 8 -16.54 55.28 9.31
CA VAL A 8 -15.53 54.22 9.12
C VAL A 8 -14.14 54.44 9.75
N PHE A 9 -14.08 54.01 11.02
CA PHE A 9 -13.05 53.15 11.62
C PHE A 9 -11.62 53.24 11.06
N ARG A 10 -10.73 53.90 11.80
CA ARG A 10 -9.28 53.61 11.76
C ARG A 10 -8.71 53.65 13.17
N GLY A 11 -7.96 52.61 13.54
CA GLY A 11 -6.87 52.81 14.50
C GLY A 11 -6.43 51.63 15.38
N VAL A 12 -7.23 50.58 15.60
CA VAL A 12 -6.87 49.54 16.60
C VAL A 12 -6.67 48.13 15.99
N TRP A 13 -7.03 47.94 14.72
CA TRP A 13 -7.10 46.59 14.13
C TRP A 13 -5.80 46.09 13.49
N PHE A 14 -4.83 46.94 13.19
CA PHE A 14 -3.62 46.50 12.48
C PHE A 14 -2.63 45.74 13.38
N GLY A 15 -2.54 46.09 14.67
CA GLY A 15 -1.65 45.41 15.63
C GLY A 15 -2.17 44.03 16.09
N ARG A 16 -3.49 43.82 16.08
CA ARG A 16 -4.10 42.55 16.50
C ARG A 16 -4.07 41.46 15.42
N TRP A 17 -3.93 41.84 14.15
CA TRP A 17 -3.80 40.88 13.05
C TRP A 17 -2.40 40.24 12.97
N LEU A 18 -1.33 41.02 13.19
CA LEU A 18 0.03 40.46 13.23
C LEU A 18 0.26 39.52 14.43
N ALA A 19 -0.31 39.84 15.59
CA ALA A 19 -0.25 38.97 16.77
C ALA A 19 -0.99 37.63 16.54
N PHE A 20 -2.09 37.61 15.77
CA PHE A 20 -2.82 36.39 15.45
C PHE A 20 -2.05 35.49 14.45
N VAL A 21 -1.35 36.10 13.48
CA VAL A 21 -0.52 35.35 12.52
C VAL A 21 0.77 34.81 13.17
N LEU A 22 1.35 35.54 14.13
CA LEU A 22 2.56 35.11 14.83
C LEU A 22 2.31 34.16 16.01
N LEU A 23 1.15 34.22 16.68
CA LEU A 23 0.79 33.29 17.77
C LEU A 23 0.21 31.96 17.29
N ALA A 24 -0.18 31.86 16.01
CA ALA A 24 -0.64 30.62 15.39
C ALA A 24 0.46 29.88 14.60
N TRP A 25 1.69 30.41 14.54
CA TRP A 25 2.80 29.75 13.84
C TRP A 25 3.41 28.52 14.56
N PRO A 26 3.41 28.38 15.90
CA PRO A 26 4.05 27.21 16.51
C PRO A 26 3.17 25.95 16.56
N VAL A 27 1.89 26.01 16.19
CA VAL A 27 0.99 24.84 16.28
C VAL A 27 1.30 23.77 15.23
N LEU A 28 2.08 24.09 14.19
CA LEU A 28 2.53 23.12 13.19
C LEU A 28 3.99 22.64 13.40
N ALA A 29 4.69 23.13 14.43
CA ALA A 29 6.11 22.83 14.64
C ALA A 29 6.39 21.58 15.51
N GLY A 30 5.35 20.86 15.97
CA GLY A 30 5.49 19.81 16.99
C GLY A 30 5.17 18.37 16.55
N ALA A 31 4.54 18.17 15.39
CA ALA A 31 4.29 16.82 14.89
C ALA A 31 5.51 16.39 14.05
N GLY A 32 6.37 15.56 14.63
CA GLY A 32 7.48 14.94 13.88
C GLY A 32 6.97 14.27 12.60
N HIS A 33 7.80 14.26 11.55
CA HIS A 33 7.45 13.59 10.29
C HIS A 33 7.07 12.13 10.59
N TRP A 34 5.99 11.62 9.99
CA TRP A 34 5.40 10.30 10.30
C TRP A 34 6.43 9.17 10.30
N ALA A 35 7.45 9.25 9.44
CA ALA A 35 8.54 8.27 9.34
C ALA A 35 9.45 8.20 10.58
N PHE A 36 9.48 9.24 11.41
CA PHE A 36 10.29 9.31 12.65
C PHE A 36 9.46 9.07 13.91
N VAL A 37 8.16 8.80 13.78
CA VAL A 37 7.30 8.43 14.90
C VAL A 37 7.26 6.90 14.99
N PRO A 38 7.70 6.30 16.10
CA PRO A 38 7.69 4.84 16.22
C PRO A 38 6.23 4.32 16.16
N PRO A 39 5.97 3.23 15.42
CA PRO A 39 4.63 2.66 15.35
C PRO A 39 4.18 2.16 16.72
N GLN A 40 2.96 2.50 17.11
CA GLN A 40 2.37 2.07 18.39
C GLN A 40 1.36 0.95 18.14
N LYS A 41 1.44 -0.12 18.94
CA LYS A 41 0.49 -1.24 18.86
C LYS A 41 -0.89 -0.75 19.31
N THR A 42 -1.85 -0.77 18.39
CA THR A 42 -3.25 -0.40 18.67
C THR A 42 -4.02 -1.61 19.20
N PRO A 43 -4.95 -1.44 20.17
CA PRO A 43 -5.82 -2.53 20.59
C PRO A 43 -6.66 -3.06 19.42
N LEU A 44 -6.95 -4.36 19.46
CA LEU A 44 -7.77 -5.00 18.42
C LEU A 44 -9.21 -4.47 18.48
N PRO A 45 -9.81 -4.12 17.33
CA PRO A 45 -11.18 -3.62 17.31
C PRO A 45 -12.17 -4.73 17.66
N THR A 46 -13.23 -4.37 18.39
CA THR A 46 -14.37 -5.26 18.63
C THR A 46 -15.16 -5.41 17.33
N VAL A 47 -15.46 -6.67 16.97
CA VAL A 47 -16.23 -7.03 15.76
C VAL A 47 -17.47 -7.81 16.20
N ARG A 48 -18.54 -7.75 15.40
CA ARG A 48 -19.78 -8.50 15.67
C ARG A 48 -19.64 -9.96 15.28
N ASN A 49 -19.03 -10.24 14.12
CA ASN A 49 -18.76 -11.61 13.70
C ASN A 49 -17.36 -12.06 14.17
N VAL A 50 -17.31 -12.75 15.30
CA VAL A 50 -16.05 -13.19 15.92
C VAL A 50 -15.41 -14.41 15.26
N ASP A 51 -16.17 -15.19 14.48
CA ASP A 51 -15.70 -16.45 13.90
C ASP A 51 -15.04 -16.28 12.52
N TRP A 52 -15.26 -15.14 11.86
CA TRP A 52 -14.70 -14.87 10.52
C TRP A 52 -13.20 -14.54 10.51
N PRO A 53 -12.66 -13.71 11.43
CA PRO A 53 -11.24 -13.36 11.44
C PRO A 53 -10.35 -14.59 11.66
N SER A 54 -9.39 -14.83 10.75
CA SER A 54 -8.40 -15.90 10.91
C SER A 54 -7.14 -15.42 11.65
N ASN A 55 -6.90 -14.11 11.68
CA ASN A 55 -5.77 -13.49 12.37
C ASN A 55 -6.16 -12.10 12.97
N GLU A 56 -5.19 -11.45 13.63
CA GLU A 56 -5.39 -10.12 14.24
C GLU A 56 -5.70 -9.01 13.22
N LEU A 57 -5.14 -9.08 12.00
CA LEU A 57 -5.34 -8.09 10.94
C LEU A 57 -6.77 -8.14 10.37
N ASP A 58 -7.33 -9.34 10.25
CA ASP A 58 -8.69 -9.55 9.74
C ASP A 58 -9.74 -8.83 10.60
N ARG A 59 -9.48 -8.64 11.90
CA ARG A 59 -10.35 -7.85 12.79
C ARG A 59 -10.45 -6.39 12.36
N PHE A 60 -9.35 -5.79 11.89
CA PHE A 60 -9.35 -4.41 11.40
C PHE A 60 -10.13 -4.28 10.10
N ILE A 61 -9.99 -5.26 9.19
CA ILE A 61 -10.74 -5.31 7.94
C ILE A 61 -12.24 -5.48 8.24
N LEU A 62 -12.60 -6.45 9.07
CA LEU A 62 -13.98 -6.74 9.42
C LEU A 62 -14.64 -5.57 10.15
N ALA A 63 -13.94 -4.91 11.08
CA ALA A 63 -14.47 -3.73 11.76
C ALA A 63 -14.84 -2.61 10.76
N LYS A 64 -14.02 -2.41 9.72
CA LYS A 64 -14.33 -1.44 8.65
C LYS A 64 -15.52 -1.88 7.81
N LEU A 65 -15.57 -3.14 7.40
CA LEU A 65 -16.68 -3.71 6.63
C LEU A 65 -18.01 -3.60 7.40
N GLU A 66 -18.01 -3.96 8.69
CA GLU A 66 -19.17 -3.87 9.56
C GLU A 66 -19.65 -2.43 9.77
N ALA A 67 -18.72 -1.47 9.91
CA ALA A 67 -19.05 -0.06 10.06
C ALA A 67 -19.76 0.52 8.82
N VAL A 68 -19.44 0.00 7.63
CA VAL A 68 -20.10 0.41 6.37
C VAL A 68 -21.24 -0.52 5.96
N GLY A 69 -21.61 -1.50 6.79
CA GLY A 69 -22.72 -2.42 6.54
C GLY A 69 -22.48 -3.44 5.41
N VAL A 70 -21.22 -3.71 5.06
CA VAL A 70 -20.84 -4.69 4.02
C VAL A 70 -20.40 -5.98 4.68
N ALA A 71 -20.86 -7.12 4.16
CA ALA A 71 -20.39 -8.43 4.61
C ALA A 71 -19.14 -8.87 3.81
N PRO A 72 -18.21 -9.61 4.41
CA PRO A 72 -17.10 -10.21 3.66
C PRO A 72 -17.57 -11.11 2.52
N SER A 73 -16.85 -11.08 1.41
CA SER A 73 -17.10 -11.97 0.28
C SER A 73 -16.79 -13.42 0.64
N LYS A 74 -17.54 -14.36 0.04
CA LYS A 74 -17.23 -15.79 0.13
C LYS A 74 -15.86 -16.07 -0.49
N GLN A 75 -15.17 -17.08 0.04
CA GLN A 75 -13.92 -17.55 -0.53
C GLN A 75 -14.13 -18.00 -1.99
N ALA A 76 -13.20 -17.62 -2.86
CA ALA A 76 -13.24 -18.00 -4.26
C ALA A 76 -13.06 -19.53 -4.43
N PRO A 77 -13.66 -20.14 -5.46
CA PRO A 77 -13.47 -21.57 -5.71
C PRO A 77 -12.00 -21.88 -6.06
N ARG A 78 -11.54 -23.10 -5.76
CA ARG A 78 -10.13 -23.53 -5.93
C ARG A 78 -9.53 -23.19 -7.31
N PRO A 79 -10.22 -23.40 -8.45
CA PRO A 79 -9.69 -23.03 -9.77
C PRO A 79 -9.42 -21.53 -9.93
N ALA A 80 -10.25 -20.67 -9.34
CA ALA A 80 -10.05 -19.24 -9.36
C ALA A 80 -8.90 -18.82 -8.42
N LEU A 81 -8.79 -19.46 -7.25
CA LEU A 81 -7.71 -19.20 -6.30
C LEU A 81 -6.33 -19.50 -6.88
N VAL A 82 -6.12 -20.68 -7.49
CA VAL A 82 -4.81 -21.02 -8.08
C VAL A 82 -4.41 -20.06 -9.19
N ARG A 83 -5.37 -19.70 -10.07
CA ARG A 83 -5.10 -18.73 -11.14
C ARG A 83 -4.69 -17.37 -10.59
N ARG A 84 -5.39 -16.87 -9.57
CA ARG A 84 -5.08 -15.58 -8.93
C ARG A 84 -3.71 -15.61 -8.27
N LEU A 85 -3.42 -16.63 -7.47
CA LEU A 85 -2.12 -16.77 -6.80
C LEU A 85 -0.95 -16.75 -7.77
N TYR A 86 -1.03 -17.51 -8.85
CA TYR A 86 0.01 -17.55 -9.88
C TYR A 86 0.18 -16.17 -10.56
N LEU A 87 -0.92 -15.54 -11.00
CA LEU A 87 -0.84 -14.22 -11.64
C LEU A 87 -0.35 -13.11 -10.70
N ASP A 88 -0.78 -13.15 -9.45
CA ASP A 88 -0.45 -12.13 -8.46
C ASP A 88 1.01 -12.26 -8.02
N LEU A 89 1.47 -13.49 -7.72
CA LEU A 89 2.81 -13.73 -7.17
C LEU A 89 3.89 -13.85 -8.24
N THR A 90 3.59 -14.41 -9.42
CA THR A 90 4.62 -14.65 -10.46
C THR A 90 4.33 -13.94 -11.77
N GLY A 91 3.14 -13.34 -11.94
CA GLY A 91 2.75 -12.71 -13.21
C GLY A 91 2.43 -13.70 -14.34
N LEU A 92 2.52 -15.01 -14.08
CA LEU A 92 2.35 -16.06 -15.06
C LEU A 92 1.12 -16.91 -14.73
N PRO A 93 0.38 -17.45 -15.72
CA PRO A 93 -0.69 -18.40 -15.43
C PRO A 93 -0.12 -19.76 -15.00
N PRO A 94 -0.84 -20.55 -14.18
CA PRO A 94 -0.44 -21.91 -13.87
C PRO A 94 -0.54 -22.81 -15.10
N SER A 95 0.32 -23.82 -15.20
CA SER A 95 0.10 -24.90 -16.15
C SER A 95 -1.13 -25.75 -15.77
N PRO A 96 -1.75 -26.47 -16.73
CA PRO A 96 -2.87 -27.35 -16.42
C PRO A 96 -2.56 -28.39 -15.33
N ARG A 97 -1.34 -28.92 -15.32
CA ARG A 97 -0.90 -29.90 -14.30
C ARG A 97 -0.83 -29.28 -12.91
N GLU A 98 -0.25 -28.09 -12.78
CA GLU A 98 -0.14 -27.40 -11.50
C GLU A 98 -1.51 -26.98 -10.96
N ALA A 99 -2.39 -26.49 -11.84
CA ALA A 99 -3.76 -26.15 -11.47
C ALA A 99 -4.53 -27.39 -10.97
N LEU A 100 -4.44 -28.51 -11.69
CA LEU A 100 -5.07 -29.77 -11.27
C LEU A 100 -4.51 -30.29 -9.95
N ALA A 101 -3.19 -30.25 -9.77
CA ALA A 101 -2.55 -30.67 -8.53
C ALA A 101 -3.08 -29.88 -7.32
N PHE A 102 -3.24 -28.56 -7.45
CA PHE A 102 -3.85 -27.76 -6.39
C PHE A 102 -5.34 -28.05 -6.23
N VAL A 103 -6.11 -28.17 -7.31
CA VAL A 103 -7.56 -28.37 -7.22
C VAL A 103 -7.92 -29.71 -6.56
N GLN A 104 -7.10 -30.74 -6.77
CA GLN A 104 -7.30 -32.10 -6.23
C GLN A 104 -6.68 -32.31 -4.85
N ASP A 105 -5.87 -31.38 -4.35
CA ASP A 105 -5.25 -31.47 -3.02
C ASP A 105 -6.21 -30.95 -1.93
N ASP A 106 -6.96 -31.86 -1.31
CA ASP A 106 -7.91 -31.54 -0.24
C ASP A 106 -7.26 -31.33 1.13
N SER A 107 -5.93 -31.37 1.25
CA SER A 107 -5.28 -31.10 2.54
C SER A 107 -5.48 -29.64 2.95
N PRO A 108 -5.69 -29.38 4.26
CA PRO A 108 -5.89 -28.03 4.77
C PRO A 108 -4.70 -27.10 4.50
N GLU A 109 -3.50 -27.65 4.31
CA GLU A 109 -2.27 -26.91 4.01
C GLU A 109 -2.01 -26.73 2.51
N ALA A 110 -2.87 -27.23 1.61
CA ALA A 110 -2.67 -27.15 0.16
C ALA A 110 -2.45 -25.70 -0.33
N TYR A 111 -3.21 -24.76 0.24
CA TYR A 111 -3.08 -23.33 -0.06
C TYR A 111 -1.74 -22.78 0.40
N PHE A 112 -1.37 -23.05 1.64
CA PHE A 112 -0.11 -22.57 2.22
C PHE A 112 1.10 -23.12 1.45
N ARG A 113 1.13 -24.42 1.15
CA ARG A 113 2.20 -25.05 0.35
C ARG A 113 2.31 -24.44 -1.05
N LEU A 114 1.18 -24.11 -1.68
CA LEU A 114 1.18 -23.44 -2.98
C LEU A 114 1.80 -22.03 -2.87
N VAL A 115 1.40 -21.24 -1.86
CA VAL A 115 1.96 -19.90 -1.63
C VAL A 115 3.46 -19.98 -1.41
N GLU A 116 3.93 -20.83 -0.50
CA GLU A 116 5.37 -21.01 -0.21
C GLU A 116 6.16 -21.35 -1.48
N ARG A 117 5.64 -22.27 -2.30
CA ARG A 117 6.28 -22.65 -3.56
C ARG A 117 6.36 -21.49 -4.55
N LEU A 118 5.32 -20.65 -4.61
CA LEU A 118 5.29 -19.50 -5.52
C LEU A 118 6.20 -18.38 -5.03
N LEU A 119 6.25 -18.11 -3.72
CA LEU A 119 7.18 -17.14 -3.12
C LEU A 119 8.64 -17.55 -3.31
N ALA A 120 8.94 -18.86 -3.28
CA ALA A 120 10.26 -19.40 -3.55
C ALA A 120 10.63 -19.48 -5.05
N SER A 121 9.70 -19.13 -5.96
CA SER A 121 9.97 -19.14 -7.40
C SER A 121 10.80 -17.92 -7.80
N PRO A 122 11.78 -18.05 -8.72
CA PRO A 122 12.52 -16.89 -9.24
C PRO A 122 11.61 -15.84 -9.90
N HIS A 123 10.46 -16.27 -10.44
CA HIS A 123 9.46 -15.39 -11.05
C HIS A 123 8.77 -14.47 -10.03
N PHE A 124 8.85 -14.78 -8.73
CA PHE A 124 8.34 -13.88 -7.69
C PHE A 124 9.08 -12.55 -7.70
N GLY A 125 10.42 -12.57 -7.63
CA GLY A 125 11.25 -11.38 -7.70
C GLY A 125 11.05 -10.61 -9.01
N GLU A 126 10.89 -11.32 -10.14
CA GLU A 126 10.59 -10.70 -11.44
C GLU A 126 9.27 -9.93 -11.41
N ARG A 127 8.21 -10.54 -10.87
CA ARG A 127 6.88 -9.90 -10.77
C ARG A 127 6.88 -8.73 -9.81
N GLN A 128 7.49 -8.88 -8.64
CA GLN A 128 7.54 -7.84 -7.62
C GLN A 128 8.40 -6.65 -8.06
N ALA A 129 9.49 -6.91 -8.77
CA ALA A 129 10.37 -5.87 -9.27
C ALA A 129 9.69 -4.94 -10.29
N GLN A 130 8.68 -5.41 -11.03
CA GLN A 130 7.94 -4.55 -11.98
C GLN A 130 7.34 -3.32 -11.30
N ASN A 131 6.64 -3.51 -10.18
CA ASN A 131 6.05 -2.40 -9.43
C ASN A 131 7.12 -1.43 -8.94
N TRP A 132 8.29 -1.94 -8.55
CA TRP A 132 9.43 -1.11 -8.15
C TRP A 132 10.00 -0.33 -9.33
N PHE A 133 10.15 -0.98 -10.47
CA PHE A 133 10.68 -0.38 -11.70
C PHE A 133 9.79 0.72 -12.26
N ASP A 134 8.46 0.59 -12.13
CA ASP A 134 7.53 1.65 -12.47
C ASP A 134 7.78 2.92 -11.62
N LEU A 135 8.00 2.75 -10.32
CA LEU A 135 8.30 3.86 -9.40
C LEU A 135 9.70 4.44 -9.63
N ALA A 136 10.68 3.59 -9.89
CA ALA A 136 12.07 3.98 -10.16
C ALA A 136 12.27 4.55 -11.58
N ARG A 137 11.23 4.52 -12.43
CA ARG A 137 11.28 4.91 -13.86
C ARG A 137 12.38 4.15 -14.59
N PHE A 138 12.46 2.85 -14.33
CA PHE A 138 13.39 1.98 -15.05
C PHE A 138 12.99 1.91 -16.53
N ALA A 139 13.97 2.08 -17.40
CA ALA A 139 13.82 1.95 -18.84
C ALA A 139 15.17 1.59 -19.45
N ASP A 140 15.15 0.75 -20.50
CA ASP A 140 16.35 0.39 -21.26
C ASP A 140 16.89 1.55 -22.10
N THR A 141 16.14 2.65 -22.19
CA THR A 141 16.50 3.84 -22.96
C THR A 141 16.17 5.14 -22.23
N SER A 142 16.62 6.26 -22.79
CA SER A 142 16.47 7.60 -22.20
C SER A 142 15.16 8.30 -22.60
N GLY A 143 14.45 7.80 -23.62
CA GLY A 143 13.13 8.28 -24.01
C GLY A 143 13.10 9.64 -24.73
N TYR A 144 12.08 10.44 -24.37
CA TYR A 144 11.44 11.53 -25.11
C TYR A 144 12.33 12.50 -25.93
N ALA A 145 13.52 12.88 -25.48
CA ALA A 145 14.35 13.88 -26.17
C ALA A 145 15.44 13.28 -27.06
N ALA A 146 15.97 12.12 -26.69
CA ALA A 146 16.96 11.37 -27.44
C ALA A 146 16.96 9.95 -26.88
N ASP A 147 16.36 9.01 -27.62
CA ASP A 147 16.12 7.66 -27.14
C ASP A 147 17.37 6.78 -27.19
N ARG A 148 18.38 7.18 -26.40
CA ARG A 148 19.66 6.48 -26.29
C ARG A 148 19.52 5.32 -25.32
N THR A 149 20.14 4.20 -25.67
CA THR A 149 20.23 3.04 -24.79
C THR A 149 20.93 3.38 -23.48
N ARG A 150 20.45 2.80 -22.39
CA ARG A 150 21.01 2.90 -21.05
C ARG A 150 21.48 1.51 -20.62
N ASN A 151 22.71 1.39 -20.15
CA ASN A 151 23.20 0.13 -19.61
C ASN A 151 22.83 0.02 -18.12
N VAL A 152 21.56 -0.28 -17.84
CA VAL A 152 20.99 -0.33 -16.48
C VAL A 152 20.52 -1.72 -16.07
N TRP A 153 20.65 -2.72 -16.94
CA TRP A 153 20.25 -4.09 -16.64
C TRP A 153 20.93 -4.70 -15.39
N PRO A 154 22.17 -4.33 -14.97
CA PRO A 154 22.72 -4.87 -13.72
C PRO A 154 21.92 -4.42 -12.49
N TYR A 155 21.33 -3.21 -12.51
CA TYR A 155 20.44 -2.75 -11.46
C TYR A 155 19.13 -3.55 -11.46
N ARG A 156 18.58 -3.85 -12.64
CA ARG A 156 17.39 -4.69 -12.77
C ARG A 156 17.62 -6.06 -12.14
N ASP A 157 18.69 -6.73 -12.55
CA ASP A 157 18.99 -8.08 -12.09
C ASP A 157 19.29 -8.09 -10.58
N TRP A 158 19.98 -7.07 -10.07
CA TRP A 158 20.19 -6.90 -8.64
C TRP A 158 18.89 -6.72 -7.85
N VAL A 159 17.95 -5.89 -8.31
CA VAL A 159 16.65 -5.71 -7.62
C VAL A 159 15.85 -7.01 -7.60
N ILE A 160 15.82 -7.74 -8.73
CA ILE A 160 15.14 -9.03 -8.81
C ILE A 160 15.75 -10.02 -7.82
N ALA A 161 17.09 -10.10 -7.76
CA ALA A 161 17.79 -10.95 -6.81
C ALA A 161 17.52 -10.54 -5.35
N ALA A 162 17.60 -9.25 -5.02
CA ALA A 162 17.34 -8.75 -3.68
C ALA A 162 15.92 -9.08 -3.18
N LEU A 163 14.93 -9.04 -4.06
CA LEU A 163 13.55 -9.43 -3.74
C LEU A 163 13.41 -10.95 -3.52
N ASN A 164 14.06 -11.77 -4.36
CA ASN A 164 14.05 -13.23 -4.21
C ASN A 164 14.81 -13.69 -2.96
N ASP A 165 15.90 -13.01 -2.61
CA ASP A 165 16.72 -13.29 -1.43
C ASP A 165 16.11 -12.72 -0.13
N ASN A 166 14.96 -12.03 -0.24
CA ASN A 166 14.29 -11.35 0.87
C ASN A 166 15.26 -10.43 1.65
N MET A 167 16.02 -9.62 0.91
CA MET A 167 17.04 -8.74 1.48
C MET A 167 16.42 -7.69 2.41
N PRO A 168 16.92 -7.52 3.66
CA PRO A 168 16.39 -6.53 4.60
C PRO A 168 16.74 -5.09 4.19
N PHE A 169 15.93 -4.14 4.66
CA PHE A 169 16.09 -2.69 4.46
C PHE A 169 16.59 -1.96 5.71
#